data_AF-A0A7Z9W8S8-F1
#
_entry.id   AF-A0A7Z9W8S8-F1
#
_cell.length_a   1.000
_cell.length_b   1.000
_cell.length_c   1.000
_cell.angle_alpha   90.00
_cell.angle_beta   90.00
_cell.angle_gamma   90.00
#
_symmetry.space_group_name_H-M   'P 1'
#
loop_
_entity.id
_entity.type
_entity.pdbx_description
1 polymer ?
#
loop_
_entity_poly.entity_id
_entity_poly.type
_entity_poly.pdbx_seq_one_letter_code
_entity_poly.pdbx_strand_id
1 'polypeptide(L)'
;MNKNRTILFSYLVPFLFFLACAPMKSAREEKTQDADFTKLDIMASQRMLGLDFTAEEIDTMYNYLLRNRANYDTMRTFPLDYSDLPVIQFNPHPTGFQVSVDQKPVTWKIPDGVSLPE
;
A
#
# COMPACT_ATOMS: atom_id res chain seq x y z
N MET A 1 -62.88 -8.88 21.86
CA MET A 1 -61.52 -8.93 21.26
C MET A 1 -61.52 -7.99 20.05
N ASN A 2 -60.87 -6.82 20.16
CA ASN A 2 -61.12 -5.65 19.31
C ASN A 2 -60.34 -5.74 17.98
N LYS A 3 -61.07 -6.02 16.88
CA LYS A 3 -60.58 -6.23 15.51
C LYS A 3 -59.75 -5.04 14.98
N ASN A 4 -59.96 -3.84 15.53
CA ASN A 4 -59.28 -2.61 15.10
C ASN A 4 -57.85 -2.47 15.65
N ARG A 5 -57.50 -3.21 16.71
CA ARG A 5 -56.12 -3.23 17.25
C ARG A 5 -55.20 -4.17 16.46
N THR A 6 -55.76 -5.23 15.89
CA THR A 6 -55.01 -6.20 15.06
C THR A 6 -54.68 -5.64 13.68
N ILE A 7 -55.56 -4.81 13.11
CA ILE A 7 -55.34 -4.16 11.81
C ILE A 7 -54.26 -3.08 11.92
N LEU A 8 -54.23 -2.31 13.03
CA LEU A 8 -53.18 -1.31 13.27
C LEU A 8 -51.79 -1.94 13.39
N PHE A 9 -51.69 -3.11 14.05
CA PHE A 9 -50.42 -3.86 14.17
C PHE A 9 -49.99 -4.54 12.86
N SER A 10 -50.93 -4.89 11.99
CA SER A 10 -50.63 -5.54 10.70
C SER A 10 -49.97 -4.59 9.69
N TYR A 11 -50.15 -3.28 9.82
CA TYR A 11 -49.51 -2.27 8.95
C TYR A 11 -48.28 -1.60 9.59
N LEU A 12 -48.16 -1.62 10.93
CA LEU A 12 -47.04 -0.99 11.63
C LEU A 12 -45.72 -1.81 11.55
N VAL A 13 -45.83 -3.13 11.46
CA VAL A 13 -44.68 -4.05 11.42
C VAL A 13 -43.97 -4.11 10.06
N PRO A 14 -44.65 -4.10 8.88
CA PRO A 14 -43.95 -4.03 7.60
C PRO A 14 -43.38 -2.63 7.30
N PHE A 15 -43.92 -1.56 7.89
CA PHE A 15 -43.41 -0.19 7.69
C PHE A 15 -42.05 0.05 8.37
N LEU A 16 -41.77 -0.65 9.47
CA LEU A 16 -40.49 -0.58 10.18
C LEU A 16 -39.38 -1.45 9.54
N PHE A 17 -39.72 -2.39 8.66
CA PHE A 17 -38.74 -3.24 7.97
C PHE A 17 -38.21 -2.63 6.67
N PHE A 18 -38.91 -1.63 6.10
CA PHE A 18 -38.48 -0.92 4.89
C PHE A 18 -37.45 0.20 5.14
N LEU A 19 -37.18 0.58 6.40
CA LEU A 19 -36.14 1.56 6.75
C LEU A 19 -34.76 0.94 7.07
N ALA A 20 -34.64 -0.37 7.15
CA ALA A 20 -33.41 -1.05 7.57
C ALA A 20 -32.42 -1.36 6.42
N CYS A 21 -32.75 -0.99 5.18
CA CYS A 21 -31.87 -1.19 4.02
C CYS A 21 -31.61 0.15 3.31
N ALA A 22 -31.09 1.13 4.06
CA ALA A 22 -30.29 2.17 3.40
C ALA A 22 -28.96 1.49 3.01
N PRO A 23 -28.52 1.53 1.74
CA PRO A 23 -27.20 1.04 1.41
C PRO A 23 -26.21 1.84 2.25
N MET A 24 -25.48 1.15 3.13
CA MET A 24 -24.28 1.70 3.74
C MET A 24 -23.47 2.24 2.57
N LYS A 25 -23.33 3.57 2.49
CA LYS A 25 -22.43 4.20 1.53
C LYS A 25 -21.06 3.63 1.84
N SER A 26 -20.69 2.58 1.09
CA SER A 26 -19.32 2.12 0.97
C SER A 26 -18.47 3.36 0.84
N ALA A 27 -17.42 3.46 1.65
CA ALA A 27 -16.48 4.57 1.61
C ALA A 27 -16.20 4.85 0.14
N ARG A 28 -16.68 6.01 -0.33
CA ARG A 28 -16.35 6.50 -1.66
C ARG A 28 -14.83 6.54 -1.66
N GLU A 29 -14.20 5.78 -2.54
CA GLU A 29 -12.82 6.02 -2.93
C GLU A 29 -12.76 7.48 -3.35
N GLU A 30 -12.37 8.35 -2.42
CA GLU A 30 -11.93 9.67 -2.76
C GLU A 30 -10.65 9.42 -3.53
N LYS A 31 -10.76 9.46 -4.86
CA LYS A 31 -9.62 9.56 -5.75
C LYS A 31 -8.91 10.85 -5.32
N THR A 32 -7.95 10.73 -4.41
CA THR A 32 -7.02 11.80 -4.07
C THR A 32 -6.48 12.26 -5.40
N GLN A 33 -6.90 13.44 -5.84
CA GLN A 33 -6.23 14.08 -6.96
C GLN A 33 -4.81 14.31 -6.45
N ASP A 34 -3.86 13.55 -6.99
CA ASP A 34 -2.45 13.86 -6.78
C ASP A 34 -2.28 15.35 -7.05
N ALA A 35 -1.71 16.06 -6.09
CA ALA A 35 -1.40 17.47 -6.29
C ALA A 35 -0.62 17.63 -7.60
N ASP A 36 -0.97 18.64 -8.37
CA ASP A 36 -0.32 18.90 -9.64
C ASP A 36 1.18 19.12 -9.41
N PHE A 37 2.01 18.55 -10.28
CA PHE A 37 3.46 18.75 -10.22
C PHE A 37 3.78 20.17 -10.65
N THR A 38 4.59 20.88 -9.87
CA THR A 38 4.92 22.29 -10.06
C THR A 38 6.43 22.53 -10.01
N LYS A 39 6.85 23.75 -10.36
CA LYS A 39 8.23 24.20 -10.17
C LYS A 39 8.66 24.24 -8.70
N LEU A 40 7.72 24.35 -7.76
CA LEU A 40 8.05 24.31 -6.32
C LEU A 40 8.58 22.94 -5.90
N ASP A 41 8.10 21.87 -6.53
CA ASP A 41 8.59 20.51 -6.26
C ASP A 41 10.06 20.35 -6.69
N ILE A 42 10.45 20.99 -7.79
CA ILE A 42 11.84 21.04 -8.26
C ILE A 42 12.70 21.85 -7.28
N MET A 43 12.20 22.99 -6.81
CA MET A 43 12.88 23.84 -5.82
C MET A 43 13.05 23.15 -4.46
N ALA A 44 12.09 22.33 -4.04
CA ALA A 44 12.21 21.52 -2.84
C ALA A 44 13.24 20.39 -3.04
N SER A 45 13.14 19.68 -4.16
CA SER A 45 13.97 18.51 -4.46
C SER A 45 15.44 18.86 -4.65
N GLN A 46 15.78 19.98 -5.27
CA GLN A 46 17.18 20.38 -5.45
C GLN A 46 17.90 20.53 -4.10
N ARG A 47 17.23 21.06 -3.07
CA ARG A 47 17.80 21.18 -1.72
C ARG A 47 18.04 19.82 -1.07
N MET A 48 17.13 18.87 -1.27
CA MET A 48 17.28 17.49 -0.77
C MET A 48 18.45 16.77 -1.43
N LEU A 49 18.68 17.03 -2.71
CA LEU A 49 19.75 16.43 -3.50
C LEU A 49 21.10 17.15 -3.37
N GLY A 50 21.15 18.30 -2.69
CA GLY A 50 22.35 19.13 -2.59
C GLY A 50 22.74 19.79 -3.92
N LEU A 51 21.77 20.11 -4.76
CA LEU A 51 21.92 20.80 -6.03
C LEU A 51 21.41 22.24 -5.91
N ASP A 52 21.93 23.13 -6.76
CA ASP A 52 21.49 24.52 -6.87
C ASP A 52 21.23 24.84 -8.34
N PHE A 53 19.99 25.22 -8.66
CA PHE A 53 19.54 25.50 -10.02
C PHE A 53 19.03 26.93 -10.15
N THR A 54 19.36 27.56 -11.28
CA THR A 54 18.78 28.87 -11.62
C THR A 54 17.30 28.74 -12.00
N ALA A 55 16.61 29.88 -12.06
CA ALA A 55 15.20 29.90 -12.46
C ALA A 55 15.00 29.38 -13.91
N GLU A 56 15.95 29.68 -14.81
CA GLU A 56 15.95 29.25 -16.20
C GLU A 56 16.18 27.72 -16.32
N GLU A 57 17.06 27.17 -15.50
CA GLU A 57 17.31 25.73 -15.43
C GLU A 57 16.07 24.99 -14.90
N ILE A 58 15.40 25.54 -13.87
CA ILE A 58 14.13 25.00 -13.35
C ILE A 58 13.04 25.02 -14.42
N ASP A 59 12.91 26.12 -15.18
CA ASP A 59 11.94 26.22 -16.27
C ASP A 59 12.19 25.16 -17.35
N THR A 60 13.46 24.96 -17.72
CA THR A 60 13.86 23.92 -18.66
C THR A 60 13.53 22.53 -18.12
N MET A 61 13.96 22.22 -16.90
CA MET A 61 13.72 20.91 -16.26
C MET A 61 12.24 20.60 -16.10
N TYR A 62 11.40 21.59 -15.79
CA TYR A 62 9.98 21.40 -15.56
C TYR A 62 9.30 20.65 -16.71
N ASN A 63 9.56 21.07 -17.95
CA ASN A 63 9.01 20.41 -19.14
C ASN A 63 9.54 18.98 -19.33
N TYR A 64 10.83 18.75 -19.03
CA TYR A 64 11.41 17.40 -19.10
C TYR A 64 10.83 16.46 -18.04
N LEU A 65 10.65 16.94 -16.81
CA LEU A 65 10.13 16.16 -15.70
C LEU A 65 8.65 15.82 -15.89
N LEU A 66 7.84 16.73 -16.46
CA LEU A 66 6.46 16.41 -16.85
C LEU A 66 6.38 15.26 -17.86
N ARG A 67 7.26 15.27 -18.86
CA ARG A 67 7.35 14.17 -19.84
C ARG A 67 7.78 12.86 -19.18
N ASN A 68 8.77 12.90 -18.30
CA ASN A 68 9.22 11.72 -17.56
C ASN A 68 8.10 11.17 -16.66
N ARG A 69 7.37 12.04 -15.96
CA ARG A 69 6.20 11.65 -15.15
C ARG A 69 5.18 10.89 -15.98
N ALA A 70 4.79 11.43 -17.13
CA ALA A 70 3.82 10.77 -18.02
C ALA A 70 4.28 9.36 -18.47
N ASN A 71 5.58 9.19 -18.72
CA ASN A 71 6.14 7.88 -19.05
C ASN A 71 6.08 6.92 -17.85
N TYR A 72 6.41 7.37 -16.64
CA TYR A 72 6.28 6.55 -15.43
C TYR A 72 4.82 6.20 -15.13
N ASP A 73 3.89 7.13 -15.35
CA ASP A 73 2.46 6.87 -15.16
C ASP A 73 1.96 5.81 -16.15
N THR A 74 2.46 5.84 -17.38
CA THR A 74 2.24 4.77 -18.36
C THR A 74 2.81 3.43 -17.85
N MET A 75 4.03 3.39 -17.33
CA MET A 75 4.63 2.16 -16.79
C MET A 75 3.83 1.59 -15.62
N ARG A 76 3.23 2.44 -14.77
CA ARG A 76 2.38 2.01 -13.64
C ARG A 76 1.06 1.37 -14.07
N THR A 77 0.67 1.48 -15.33
CA THR A 77 -0.51 0.76 -15.85
C THR A 77 -0.23 -0.71 -16.14
N PHE A 78 1.03 -1.11 -16.20
CA PHE A 78 1.41 -2.50 -16.40
C PHE A 78 1.11 -3.32 -15.13
N PRO A 79 0.28 -4.37 -15.20
CA PRO A 79 -0.01 -5.21 -14.04
C PRO A 79 1.23 -6.04 -13.67
N LEU A 80 1.55 -6.08 -12.38
CA LEU A 80 2.62 -6.92 -11.83
C LEU A 80 2.00 -7.98 -10.91
N ASP A 81 2.43 -9.22 -11.08
CA ASP A 81 2.18 -10.29 -10.13
C ASP A 81 3.21 -10.24 -8.99
N TYR A 82 2.87 -10.73 -7.80
CA TYR A 82 3.82 -10.83 -6.69
C TYR A 82 5.02 -11.76 -7.01
N SER A 83 4.88 -12.64 -8.00
CA SER A 83 5.95 -13.48 -8.52
C SER A 83 6.87 -12.77 -9.52
N ASP A 84 6.54 -11.56 -9.97
CA ASP A 84 7.38 -10.74 -10.84
C ASP A 84 8.51 -10.09 -10.02
N LEU A 85 9.57 -10.86 -9.81
CA LEU A 85 10.75 -10.40 -9.08
C LEU A 85 11.52 -9.32 -9.88
N PRO A 86 12.22 -8.39 -9.21
CA PRO A 86 13.11 -7.44 -9.88
C PRO A 86 14.12 -8.15 -10.78
N VAL A 87 14.38 -7.58 -11.97
CA VAL A 87 15.33 -8.12 -12.96
C VAL A 87 16.73 -8.28 -12.36
N ILE A 88 17.13 -7.35 -11.49
CA ILE A 88 18.39 -7.42 -10.77
C ILE A 88 18.09 -7.89 -9.35
N GLN A 89 18.52 -9.12 -9.05
CA GLN A 89 18.46 -9.67 -7.71
C GLN A 89 19.79 -9.46 -7.00
N PHE A 90 19.72 -8.94 -5.78
CA PHE A 90 20.90 -8.87 -4.94
C PHE A 90 21.25 -10.28 -4.44
N ASN A 91 22.33 -10.84 -4.98
CA ASN A 91 22.94 -12.05 -4.47
C ASN A 91 24.26 -11.69 -3.77
N PRO A 92 24.32 -11.68 -2.42
CA PRO A 92 25.53 -11.33 -1.69
C PRO A 92 26.62 -12.40 -1.77
N HIS A 93 26.29 -13.59 -2.26
CA HIS A 93 27.23 -14.70 -2.30
C HIS A 93 28.27 -14.48 -3.39
N PRO A 94 29.55 -14.72 -3.11
CA PRO A 94 30.59 -14.72 -4.13
C PRO A 94 30.29 -15.70 -5.25
N THR A 95 30.84 -15.43 -6.43
CA THR A 95 30.77 -16.36 -7.56
C THR A 95 31.32 -17.73 -7.16
N GLY A 96 30.52 -18.78 -7.35
CA GLY A 96 30.89 -20.15 -7.01
C GLY A 96 30.70 -20.53 -5.54
N PHE A 97 30.11 -19.66 -4.71
CA PHE A 97 29.73 -20.00 -3.34
C PHE A 97 28.75 -21.19 -3.32
N GLN A 98 29.03 -22.15 -2.45
CA GLN A 98 28.19 -23.33 -2.24
C GLN A 98 27.75 -23.33 -0.77
N VAL A 99 26.44 -23.44 -0.54
CA VAL A 99 25.89 -23.59 0.81
C VAL A 99 26.30 -24.97 1.32
N SER A 100 27.04 -25.03 2.42
CA SER A 100 27.32 -26.30 3.08
C SER A 100 26.02 -26.89 3.62
N VAL A 101 25.74 -28.13 3.24
CA VAL A 101 24.61 -28.92 3.75
C VAL A 101 24.98 -29.72 5.00
N ASP A 102 26.24 -29.62 5.46
CA ASP A 102 26.74 -30.38 6.59
C ASP A 102 26.22 -29.78 7.90
N GLN A 103 25.16 -30.38 8.43
CA GLN A 103 24.67 -30.04 9.77
C GLN A 103 25.64 -30.60 10.82
N LYS A 104 26.43 -29.72 11.43
CA LYS A 104 27.27 -30.10 12.58
C LYS A 104 26.38 -30.51 13.76
N PRO A 105 26.77 -31.54 14.54
CA PRO A 105 26.06 -31.89 15.76
C PRO A 105 25.95 -30.67 16.67
N VAL A 106 24.73 -30.28 17.04
CA VAL A 106 24.51 -29.22 18.01
C VAL A 106 24.69 -29.83 19.39
N THR A 107 25.81 -29.53 20.05
CA THR A 107 26.04 -29.92 21.46
C THR A 107 25.30 -28.97 22.37
N TRP A 108 24.04 -29.30 22.67
CA TRP A 108 23.25 -28.58 23.67
C TRP A 108 23.82 -28.84 25.06
N LYS A 109 24.39 -27.82 25.71
CA LYS A 109 24.75 -27.86 27.14
C LYS A 109 23.54 -27.44 27.97
N ILE A 110 22.56 -28.33 28.10
CA ILE A 110 21.39 -28.10 28.95
C ILE A 110 21.83 -28.36 30.39
N PRO A 111 21.69 -27.38 31.31
CA PRO A 111 22.00 -27.60 32.73
C PRO A 111 21.00 -28.59 33.34
N ASP A 112 21.52 -29.56 34.10
CA ASP A 112 20.68 -30.44 34.90
C ASP A 112 20.07 -29.63 36.06
N GLY A 113 18.74 -29.57 36.14
CA GLY A 113 18.01 -28.89 37.23
C GLY A 113 17.26 -27.61 36.87
N VAL A 114 17.05 -27.31 35.58
CA VAL A 114 16.17 -26.21 35.18
C VAL A 114 14.70 -26.62 35.40
N SER A 115 14.01 -25.92 36.30
CA SER A 115 12.55 -26.06 36.48
C SER A 115 11.82 -25.42 35.31
N LEU A 116 10.90 -26.16 34.67
CA LEU A 116 9.98 -25.58 33.71
C LEU A 116 8.98 -24.66 34.44
N PRO A 117 8.64 -23.48 33.89
CA PRO A 117 7.56 -22.65 34.42
C PRO A 117 6.22 -23.37 34.33
N GLU A 118 5.30 -23.01 35.24
CA GLU A 118 3.89 -23.44 35.19
C GLU A 118 3.07 -22.67 34.14
#